data_AF-A0A1H8Y400-F1
#
_entry.id   AF-A0A1H8Y400-F1
#
_cell.length_a   1.000
_cell.length_b   1.000
_cell.length_c   1.000
_cell.angle_alpha   90.00
_cell.angle_beta   90.00
_cell.angle_gamma   90.00
#
_symmetry.space_group_name_H-M   'P 1'
#
loop_
_entity.id
_entity.type
_entity.pdbx_description
1 polymer ?
#
loop_
_entity_poly.entity_id
_entity_poly.type
_entity_poly.pdbx_seq_one_letter_code
_entity_poly.pdbx_strand_id
1 'polypeptide(L)'
;MARGLRRAQRLKIDKVIRARLDDEFLAELTANLWIVDCQTCGRALGPRRPALVIAECAGVAEATLHHAGCQDSRWEAVEQLPRFAGSPSWRSGGFAVPGTGALVFLVNPTCEAALLAATGTGWRLGSLDVFLRAGMRTGSLDPLPMPSGFTAVLGQGTLTVSYEAGGAPLARWWIPSDDGGLVDRTRTVVLGLTTAVDVTTGTTMAVLRSLVERRQAAVAVVGVGDADSPS
;
A
#
# COMPACT_ATOMS: atom_id res chain seq x y z
N MET A 1 13.60 -16.74 8.57
CA MET A 1 12.64 -16.81 7.45
C MET A 1 11.45 -15.92 7.80
N ALA A 2 11.22 -14.85 7.04
CA ALA A 2 10.01 -14.03 7.21
C ALA A 2 8.78 -14.87 6.86
N ARG A 3 7.79 -14.92 7.74
CA ARG A 3 6.49 -15.53 7.42
C ARG A 3 5.76 -14.58 6.48
N GLY A 4 5.36 -15.07 5.31
CA GLY A 4 4.56 -14.29 4.36
C GLY A 4 3.28 -13.75 5.01
N LEU A 5 2.82 -12.62 4.50
CA LEU A 5 1.57 -11.97 4.89
C LEU A 5 0.38 -12.89 4.59
N ARG A 6 -0.63 -12.83 5.44
CA ARG A 6 -1.86 -13.60 5.26
C ARG A 6 -2.99 -12.71 4.77
N ARG A 7 -3.63 -13.11 3.68
CA ARG A 7 -4.82 -12.44 3.17
C ARG A 7 -6.00 -12.58 4.11
N ALA A 8 -6.88 -11.61 4.06
CA ALA A 8 -8.12 -11.54 4.83
C ALA A 8 -9.22 -12.54 4.42
N GLN A 9 -8.92 -13.79 4.08
CA GLN A 9 -9.90 -14.73 3.49
C GLN A 9 -11.15 -15.06 4.35
N ARG A 10 -11.20 -14.65 5.63
CA ARG A 10 -12.31 -14.92 6.56
C ARG A 10 -12.60 -13.73 7.47
N LEU A 11 -13.18 -12.67 6.92
CA LEU A 11 -13.63 -11.51 7.70
C LEU A 11 -15.01 -11.76 8.34
N LYS A 12 -15.24 -11.17 9.52
CA LYS A 12 -16.57 -10.89 10.04
C LYS A 12 -17.05 -9.64 9.30
N ILE A 13 -18.09 -9.82 8.49
CA ILE A 13 -18.70 -8.79 7.65
C ILE A 13 -20.18 -8.75 7.99
N ASP A 14 -20.69 -7.61 8.45
CA ASP A 14 -22.09 -7.44 8.79
C ASP A 14 -22.99 -7.30 7.54
N LYS A 15 -24.30 -7.40 7.76
CA LYS A 15 -25.30 -7.40 6.68
C LYS A 15 -25.37 -6.07 5.90
N VAL A 16 -25.07 -4.94 6.53
CA VAL A 16 -25.11 -3.62 5.90
C VAL A 16 -23.94 -3.48 4.93
N ILE A 17 -22.74 -3.90 5.33
CA ILE A 17 -21.59 -3.93 4.41
C ILE A 17 -21.92 -4.82 3.20
N ARG A 18 -22.47 -6.02 3.40
CA ARG A 18 -22.86 -6.92 2.29
C ARG A 18 -23.96 -6.37 1.38
N ALA A 19 -24.86 -5.54 1.92
CA ALA A 19 -25.90 -4.92 1.12
C ALA A 19 -25.37 -3.74 0.28
N ARG A 20 -24.32 -3.07 0.77
CA ARG A 20 -23.71 -1.89 0.11
C ARG A 20 -22.59 -2.24 -0.85
N LEU A 21 -21.87 -3.33 -0.59
CA LEU A 21 -20.79 -3.84 -1.42
C LEU A 21 -21.26 -5.17 -2.01
N ASP A 22 -21.29 -5.27 -3.33
CA ASP A 22 -21.56 -6.54 -3.99
C ASP A 22 -20.47 -7.59 -3.69
N ASP A 23 -20.79 -8.85 -3.96
CA ASP A 23 -19.90 -9.97 -3.63
C ASP A 23 -18.57 -9.92 -4.40
N GLU A 24 -18.58 -9.36 -5.62
CA GLU A 24 -17.38 -9.19 -6.45
C GLU A 24 -16.42 -8.19 -5.81
N PHE A 25 -16.92 -7.02 -5.44
CA PHE A 25 -16.14 -5.98 -4.80
C PHE A 25 -15.70 -6.39 -3.38
N LEU A 26 -16.52 -7.14 -2.64
CA LEU A 26 -16.08 -7.70 -1.36
C LEU A 26 -14.91 -8.67 -1.52
N ALA A 27 -14.92 -9.49 -2.57
CA ALA A 27 -13.80 -10.37 -2.88
C ALA A 27 -12.54 -9.57 -3.24
N GLU A 28 -12.68 -8.52 -4.05
CA GLU A 28 -11.60 -7.60 -4.41
C GLU A 28 -11.02 -6.89 -3.18
N LEU A 29 -11.86 -6.29 -2.35
CA LEU A 29 -11.47 -5.62 -1.12
C LEU A 29 -10.71 -6.59 -0.19
N THR A 30 -11.26 -7.79 0.01
CA THR A 30 -10.64 -8.82 0.84
C THR A 30 -9.29 -9.29 0.29
N ALA A 31 -9.12 -9.29 -1.04
CA ALA A 31 -7.85 -9.62 -1.69
C ALA A 31 -6.75 -8.57 -1.48
N ASN A 32 -7.13 -7.34 -1.12
CA ASN A 32 -6.23 -6.21 -0.88
C ASN A 32 -6.00 -5.90 0.61
N LEU A 33 -6.73 -6.58 1.50
CA LEU A 33 -6.56 -6.48 2.94
C LEU A 33 -5.72 -7.65 3.48
N TRP A 34 -4.76 -7.32 4.34
CA TRP A 34 -3.79 -8.22 4.94
C TRP A 34 -3.96 -8.24 6.46
N ILE A 35 -3.93 -9.44 7.03
CA ILE A 35 -4.09 -9.65 8.48
C ILE A 35 -2.73 -9.44 9.15
N VAL A 36 -2.45 -8.20 9.53
CA VAL A 36 -1.23 -7.81 10.26
C VAL A 36 -1.62 -7.36 11.67
N ASP A 37 -1.92 -6.08 11.90
CA ASP A 37 -2.22 -5.48 13.20
C ASP A 37 -3.63 -4.87 13.27
N CYS A 38 -4.25 -4.94 14.45
CA CYS A 38 -5.58 -4.39 14.68
C CYS A 38 -5.52 -2.87 14.73
N GLN A 39 -6.36 -2.21 13.92
CA GLN A 39 -6.45 -0.75 13.82
C GLN A 39 -7.13 -0.08 15.05
N THR A 40 -7.37 -0.81 16.13
CA THR A 40 -7.85 -0.24 17.41
C THR A 40 -6.82 -0.40 18.52
N CYS A 41 -6.27 -1.60 18.69
CA CYS A 41 -5.35 -1.87 19.81
C CYS A 41 -3.87 -2.00 19.40
N GLY A 42 -3.55 -1.95 18.10
CA GLY A 42 -2.20 -2.07 17.57
C GLY A 42 -1.56 -3.45 17.71
N ARG A 43 -2.27 -4.44 18.27
CA ARG A 43 -1.77 -5.81 18.43
C ARG A 43 -2.08 -6.65 17.19
N ALA A 44 -1.25 -7.66 16.93
CA ALA A 44 -1.44 -8.59 15.82
C ALA A 44 -2.84 -9.23 15.81
N LEU A 45 -3.50 -9.23 14.64
CA LEU A 45 -4.85 -9.77 14.44
C LEU A 45 -4.94 -11.29 14.69
N GLY A 46 -3.82 -12.00 14.56
CA GLY A 46 -3.73 -13.43 14.85
C GLY A 46 -4.51 -14.30 13.86
N PRO A 47 -4.97 -15.50 14.26
CA PRO A 47 -5.69 -16.43 13.39
C PRO A 47 -7.23 -16.28 13.46
N ARG A 48 -7.75 -15.45 14.36
CA ARG A 48 -9.19 -15.23 14.51
C ARG A 48 -9.72 -14.39 13.34
N ARG A 49 -11.00 -14.53 13.02
CA ARG A 49 -11.67 -13.75 11.98
C ARG A 49 -11.68 -12.26 12.37
N PRO A 50 -10.99 -11.37 11.64
CA PRO A 50 -11.03 -9.93 11.90
C PRO A 50 -12.42 -9.37 11.60
N ALA A 51 -12.84 -8.33 12.31
CA ALA A 51 -14.00 -7.52 11.95
C ALA A 51 -13.60 -6.46 10.92
N LEU A 52 -14.40 -6.35 9.86
CA LEU A 52 -14.29 -5.28 8.88
C LEU A 52 -15.15 -4.09 9.31
N VAL A 53 -14.55 -2.92 9.49
CA VAL A 53 -15.26 -1.67 9.74
C VAL A 53 -15.10 -0.78 8.51
N ILE A 54 -16.18 -0.13 8.08
CA ILE A 54 -16.16 0.85 6.99
C ILE A 54 -16.67 2.18 7.53
N ALA A 55 -15.78 3.18 7.57
CA ALA A 55 -16.12 4.56 7.89
C ALA A 55 -16.28 5.37 6.59
N GLU A 56 -17.45 5.96 6.36
CA GLU A 56 -17.78 6.68 5.12
C GLU A 56 -17.95 8.19 5.39
N CYS A 57 -17.36 9.01 4.52
CA CYS A 57 -17.54 10.46 4.51
C CYS A 57 -17.45 11.00 3.07
N ALA A 58 -18.47 11.73 2.63
CA ALA A 58 -18.47 12.48 1.36
C ALA A 58 -18.06 11.66 0.11
N GLY A 59 -18.58 10.44 -0.04
CA GLY A 59 -18.29 9.58 -1.19
C GLY A 59 -16.91 8.92 -1.17
N VAL A 60 -16.19 9.00 -0.05
CA VAL A 60 -14.98 8.24 0.23
C VAL A 60 -15.24 7.39 1.47
N ALA A 61 -14.70 6.19 1.51
CA ALA A 61 -14.75 5.36 2.71
C ALA A 61 -13.40 4.76 3.03
N GLU A 62 -13.19 4.44 4.30
CA GLU A 62 -12.02 3.73 4.78
C GLU A 62 -12.45 2.39 5.36
N ALA A 63 -11.91 1.30 4.80
CA ALA A 63 -12.14 -0.06 5.22
C ALA A 63 -10.96 -0.55 6.07
N THR A 64 -11.18 -0.92 7.33
CA THR A 64 -10.13 -1.28 8.29
C THR A 64 -10.40 -2.60 9.00
N LEU A 65 -9.33 -3.30 9.39
CA LEU A 65 -9.41 -4.57 10.11
C LEU A 65 -9.18 -4.42 11.62
N HIS A 66 -10.05 -5.08 12.39
CA HIS A 66 -10.01 -5.06 13.85
C HIS A 66 -10.12 -6.48 14.43
N HIS A 67 -9.67 -6.68 15.67
CA HIS A 67 -10.14 -7.83 16.43
C HIS A 67 -11.64 -7.71 16.63
N ALA A 68 -12.38 -8.81 16.51
CA ALA A 68 -13.82 -8.82 16.75
C ALA A 68 -14.23 -8.44 18.19
N GLY A 69 -13.29 -8.44 19.14
CA GLY A 69 -13.52 -7.94 20.51
C GLY A 69 -13.16 -6.47 20.69
N CYS A 70 -12.44 -5.86 19.75
CA CYS A 70 -12.13 -4.42 19.77
C CYS A 70 -13.21 -3.61 19.05
N GLN A 71 -13.72 -4.12 17.94
CA GLN A 71 -14.79 -3.50 17.16
C GLN A 71 -15.70 -4.59 16.58
N ASP A 72 -16.99 -4.31 16.55
CA ASP A 72 -17.91 -5.06 15.71
C ASP A 72 -17.82 -4.60 14.26
N SER A 73 -18.02 -5.54 13.35
CA SER A 73 -18.13 -5.22 11.93
C SER A 73 -19.36 -4.35 11.70
N ARG A 74 -19.16 -3.21 11.03
CA ARG A 74 -20.21 -2.23 10.75
C ARG A 74 -19.82 -1.32 9.60
N TRP A 75 -20.84 -0.75 8.98
CA TRP A 75 -20.72 0.45 8.16
C TRP A 75 -21.18 1.66 8.97
N GLU A 76 -20.37 2.70 9.07
CA GLU A 76 -20.71 3.93 9.78
C GLU A 76 -20.46 5.17 8.91
N ALA A 77 -21.40 6.11 8.95
CA ALA A 77 -21.19 7.43 8.39
C ALA A 77 -20.48 8.30 9.44
N VAL A 78 -19.43 8.99 9.02
CA VAL A 78 -18.62 9.86 9.88
C VAL A 78 -18.54 11.25 9.27
N GLU A 79 -18.38 12.27 10.11
CA GLU A 79 -18.24 13.66 9.65
C GLU A 79 -16.89 13.90 8.95
N GLN A 80 -15.86 13.17 9.38
CA GLN A 80 -14.53 13.20 8.82
C GLN A 80 -13.96 11.79 8.84
N LEU A 81 -13.28 11.40 7.76
CA LEU A 81 -12.54 10.14 7.78
C LEU A 81 -11.44 10.24 8.83
N PRO A 82 -11.31 9.24 9.70
CA PRO A 82 -10.24 9.18 10.67
C PRO A 82 -8.97 8.78 9.92
N ARG A 83 -8.42 9.66 9.05
CA ARG A 83 -7.30 9.41 8.11
C ARG A 83 -6.35 8.32 8.59
N PHE A 84 -6.64 7.06 8.27
CA PHE A 84 -6.04 5.89 8.92
C PHE A 84 -5.97 5.97 10.44
N ALA A 85 -7.02 5.50 11.10
CA ALA A 85 -7.14 5.47 12.55
C ALA A 85 -6.01 4.63 13.16
N GLY A 86 -4.89 5.28 13.49
CA GLY A 86 -3.62 4.60 13.72
C GLY A 86 -2.92 4.35 12.37
N SER A 87 -1.72 4.89 12.21
CA SER A 87 -0.92 4.72 10.99
C SER A 87 -0.89 3.24 10.59
N PRO A 88 -1.48 2.87 9.44
CA PRO A 88 -1.68 1.48 9.10
C PRO A 88 -0.32 0.84 8.89
N SER A 89 -0.21 -0.46 9.16
CA SER A 89 1.05 -1.12 8.91
C SER A 89 1.30 -1.11 7.41
N TRP A 90 2.54 -0.88 7.04
CA TRP A 90 2.99 -1.04 5.67
C TRP A 90 4.06 -2.14 5.63
N ARG A 91 4.29 -2.66 4.43
CA ARG A 91 5.40 -3.58 4.15
C ARG A 91 6.10 -3.16 2.90
N SER A 92 7.38 -3.44 2.83
CA SER A 92 8.19 -3.18 1.65
C SER A 92 9.02 -4.41 1.30
N GLY A 93 9.44 -4.45 0.05
CA GLY A 93 10.49 -5.34 -0.41
C GLY A 93 11.15 -4.71 -1.63
N GLY A 94 12.21 -5.34 -2.09
CA GLY A 94 12.88 -4.90 -3.30
C GLY A 94 13.50 -6.07 -4.04
N PHE A 95 13.78 -5.84 -5.31
CA PHE A 95 14.53 -6.79 -6.12
C PHE A 95 15.27 -6.07 -7.25
N ALA A 96 16.40 -6.64 -7.64
CA ALA A 96 17.15 -6.24 -8.81
C ALA A 96 16.45 -6.70 -10.09
N VAL A 97 16.41 -5.84 -11.12
CA VAL A 97 16.03 -6.24 -12.46
C VAL A 97 17.25 -6.86 -13.16
N PRO A 98 17.18 -8.16 -13.53
CA PRO A 98 18.31 -8.83 -14.16
C PRO A 98 18.74 -8.13 -15.45
N GLY A 99 20.06 -7.95 -15.63
CA GLY A 99 20.66 -7.39 -16.85
C GLY A 99 20.61 -5.87 -16.98
N THR A 100 19.82 -5.15 -16.17
CA THR A 100 19.77 -3.67 -16.23
C THR A 100 20.44 -3.00 -15.02
N GLY A 101 20.58 -3.72 -13.91
CA GLY A 101 21.06 -3.16 -12.65
C GLY A 101 20.06 -2.22 -11.97
N ALA A 102 18.86 -2.04 -12.52
CA ALA A 102 17.82 -1.23 -11.89
C ALA A 102 17.29 -1.92 -10.63
N LEU A 103 17.11 -1.16 -9.55
CA LEU A 103 16.42 -1.62 -8.36
C LEU A 103 14.92 -1.29 -8.47
N VAL A 104 14.08 -2.26 -8.10
CA VAL A 104 12.67 -2.03 -7.79
C VAL A 104 12.48 -1.99 -6.29
N PHE A 105 11.83 -0.94 -5.79
CA PHE A 105 11.33 -0.80 -4.43
C PHE A 105 9.81 -0.96 -4.48
N LEU A 106 9.28 -2.02 -3.88
CA LEU A 106 7.84 -2.26 -3.77
C LEU A 106 7.33 -2.00 -2.36
N VAL A 107 6.14 -1.41 -2.27
CA VAL A 107 5.47 -1.12 -1.00
C VAL A 107 4.02 -1.53 -1.06
N ASN A 108 3.55 -2.18 0.00
CA ASN A 108 2.15 -2.16 0.39
C ASN A 108 1.97 -1.06 1.44
N PRO A 109 1.36 0.10 1.08
CA PRO A 109 1.30 1.25 1.97
C PRO A 109 0.27 1.08 3.10
N THR A 110 -0.67 0.15 2.97
CA THR A 110 -1.81 -0.01 3.87
C THR A 110 -2.20 -1.50 3.95
N CYS A 111 -1.58 -2.25 4.85
CA CYS A 111 -1.83 -3.69 4.95
C CYS A 111 -3.26 -3.98 5.41
N GLU A 112 -3.67 -3.39 6.53
CA GLU A 112 -4.95 -3.70 7.20
C GLU A 112 -6.04 -2.67 6.90
N ALA A 113 -5.76 -1.75 5.97
CA ALA A 113 -6.64 -0.67 5.58
C ALA A 113 -6.72 -0.54 4.06
N ALA A 114 -7.86 -0.11 3.55
CA ALA A 114 -8.05 0.27 2.16
C ALA A 114 -8.94 1.50 2.06
N LEU A 115 -8.60 2.42 1.14
CA LEU A 115 -9.50 3.50 0.78
C LEU A 115 -10.44 3.02 -0.32
N LEU A 116 -11.70 3.42 -0.20
CA LEU A 116 -12.75 3.18 -1.17
C LEU A 116 -13.22 4.52 -1.72
N ALA A 117 -13.47 4.57 -3.03
CA ALA A 117 -14.08 5.71 -3.67
C ALA A 117 -15.45 5.30 -4.22
N ALA A 118 -16.47 6.10 -3.94
CA ALA A 118 -17.79 5.92 -4.51
C ALA A 118 -17.70 6.07 -6.05
N THR A 119 -18.46 5.25 -6.74
CA THR A 119 -18.75 5.38 -8.16
C THR A 119 -20.22 5.76 -8.30
N GLY A 120 -20.68 6.08 -9.51
CA GLY A 120 -22.09 6.41 -9.74
C GLY A 120 -23.07 5.30 -9.33
N THR A 121 -22.60 4.04 -9.25
CA THR A 121 -23.43 2.86 -8.99
C THR A 121 -22.90 1.94 -7.89
N GLY A 122 -21.80 2.28 -7.22
CA GLY A 122 -21.14 1.38 -6.27
C GLY A 122 -19.84 1.95 -5.69
N TRP A 123 -18.85 1.08 -5.52
CA TRP A 123 -17.56 1.43 -4.92
C TRP A 123 -16.41 0.84 -5.75
N ARG A 124 -15.23 1.46 -5.64
CA ARG A 124 -13.98 0.91 -6.15
C ARG A 124 -12.87 1.10 -5.12
N LEU A 125 -11.78 0.36 -5.28
CA LEU A 125 -10.55 0.64 -4.53
C LEU A 125 -9.97 2.00 -4.96
N GLY A 126 -9.67 2.82 -3.96
CA GLY A 126 -9.08 4.16 -4.07
C GLY A 126 -7.75 4.30 -3.35
N SER A 127 -7.19 3.23 -2.76
CA SER A 127 -5.93 3.27 -2.00
C SER A 127 -4.74 3.84 -2.78
N LEU A 128 -4.76 3.72 -4.12
CA LEU A 128 -3.69 4.25 -4.98
C LEU A 128 -3.94 5.69 -5.47
N ASP A 129 -5.15 6.23 -5.31
CA ASP A 129 -5.55 7.50 -5.94
C ASP A 129 -4.69 8.69 -5.50
N VAL A 130 -4.25 8.71 -4.24
CA VAL A 130 -3.38 9.77 -3.72
C VAL A 130 -2.03 9.80 -4.45
N PHE A 131 -1.48 8.62 -4.75
CA PHE A 131 -0.19 8.49 -5.42
C PHE A 131 -0.31 8.73 -6.93
N LEU A 132 -1.45 8.35 -7.53
CA LEU A 132 -1.76 8.70 -8.92
C LEU A 132 -1.86 10.23 -9.09
N ARG A 133 -2.47 10.94 -8.14
CA ARG A 133 -2.49 12.42 -8.13
C ARG A 133 -1.12 13.05 -7.95
N ALA A 134 -0.18 12.35 -7.29
CA ALA A 134 1.21 12.77 -7.16
C ALA A 134 2.05 12.55 -8.43
N GLY A 135 1.45 11.96 -9.48
CA GLY A 135 2.11 11.71 -10.76
C GLY A 135 2.64 10.30 -10.95
N MET A 136 2.36 9.36 -10.03
CA MET A 136 2.60 7.94 -10.31
C MET A 136 1.64 7.44 -11.39
N ARG A 137 2.02 6.36 -12.09
CA ARG A 137 1.24 5.85 -13.23
C ARG A 137 0.87 4.39 -13.04
N THR A 138 -0.23 4.00 -13.68
CA THR A 138 -0.65 2.62 -13.83
C THR A 138 -0.89 2.28 -15.31
N GLY A 139 -1.00 1.01 -15.67
CA GLY A 139 -1.30 0.54 -17.03
C GLY A 139 -0.11 0.41 -17.97
N SER A 140 1.02 1.07 -17.68
CA SER A 140 2.26 0.94 -18.45
C SER A 140 3.51 1.13 -17.59
N LEU A 141 4.57 0.39 -17.91
CA LEU A 141 5.92 0.55 -17.37
C LEU A 141 6.83 1.47 -18.22
N ASP A 142 6.38 1.97 -19.37
CA ASP A 142 7.23 2.74 -20.29
C ASP A 142 6.54 4.01 -20.85
N PRO A 143 7.17 5.21 -20.80
CA PRO A 143 8.24 5.60 -19.89
C PRO A 143 7.70 5.83 -18.47
N LEU A 144 8.49 5.55 -17.44
CA LEU A 144 8.06 5.80 -16.05
C LEU A 144 8.14 7.31 -15.71
N PRO A 145 7.14 7.87 -15.02
CA PRO A 145 7.17 9.26 -14.60
C PRO A 145 8.10 9.49 -13.40
N MET A 146 8.55 10.73 -13.22
CA MET A 146 9.13 11.22 -11.97
C MET A 146 8.06 12.01 -11.20
N PRO A 147 7.49 11.47 -10.12
CA PRO A 147 6.38 12.09 -9.40
C PRO A 147 6.90 13.20 -8.48
N SER A 148 6.03 14.15 -8.14
CA SER A 148 6.38 15.19 -7.17
C SER A 148 6.20 14.70 -5.73
N GLY A 149 7.01 15.24 -4.81
CA GLY A 149 6.91 14.95 -3.39
C GLY A 149 7.52 13.63 -2.94
N PHE A 150 8.11 12.84 -3.85
CA PHE A 150 8.85 11.63 -3.48
C PHE A 150 10.35 11.93 -3.42
N THR A 151 10.99 11.47 -2.35
CA THR A 151 12.45 11.50 -2.18
C THR A 151 12.94 10.12 -1.81
N ALA A 152 14.09 9.72 -2.36
CA ALA A 152 14.77 8.50 -1.95
C ALA A 152 16.17 8.84 -1.45
N VAL A 153 16.56 8.24 -0.33
CA VAL A 153 17.86 8.45 0.30
C VAL A 153 18.47 7.11 0.66
N LEU A 154 19.72 6.90 0.27
CA LEU A 154 20.52 5.78 0.72
C LEU A 154 21.41 6.24 1.89
N GLY A 155 21.30 5.57 3.04
CA GLY A 155 22.13 5.87 4.21
C GLY A 155 22.18 4.71 5.18
N GLN A 156 23.32 4.50 5.83
CA GLN A 156 23.53 3.46 6.85
C GLN A 156 23.07 2.05 6.41
N GLY A 157 23.24 1.72 5.13
CA GLY A 157 22.81 0.43 4.62
C GLY A 157 21.29 0.29 4.45
N THR A 158 20.55 1.38 4.32
CA THR A 158 19.09 1.38 4.15
C THR A 158 18.69 2.34 3.04
N LEU A 159 17.87 1.87 2.10
CA LEU A 159 17.19 2.74 1.15
C LEU A 159 15.86 3.17 1.76
N THR A 160 15.71 4.46 1.99
CA THR A 160 14.47 5.08 2.48
C THR A 160 13.79 5.82 1.35
N VAL A 161 12.48 5.64 1.20
CA VAL A 161 11.64 6.46 0.34
C VAL A 161 10.62 7.20 1.19
N SER A 162 10.54 8.51 1.04
CA SER A 162 9.56 9.38 1.71
C SER A 162 8.61 9.98 0.68
N TYR A 163 7.37 10.22 1.10
CA TYR A 163 6.36 10.92 0.32
C TYR A 163 5.77 12.08 1.13
N GLU A 164 5.81 13.27 0.54
CA GLU A 164 5.26 14.50 1.09
C GLU A 164 4.25 15.11 0.12
N ALA A 165 3.17 15.68 0.67
CA ALA A 165 2.21 16.43 -0.14
C ALA A 165 1.76 17.68 0.62
N GLY A 166 1.72 18.82 -0.08
CA GLY A 166 1.35 20.10 0.54
C GLY A 166 2.30 20.53 1.66
N GLY A 167 3.58 20.12 1.62
CA GLY A 167 4.57 20.44 2.64
C GLY A 167 4.48 19.62 3.93
N ALA A 168 3.65 18.57 3.96
CA ALA A 168 3.54 17.67 5.11
C ALA A 168 3.99 16.24 4.74
N PRO A 169 4.74 15.55 5.63
CA PRO A 169 5.10 14.15 5.43
C PRO A 169 3.85 13.27 5.52
N LEU A 170 3.62 12.45 4.50
CA LEU A 170 2.50 11.52 4.42
C LEU A 170 2.92 10.08 4.61
N ALA A 171 4.10 9.69 4.11
CA ALA A 171 4.58 8.33 4.26
C ALA A 171 6.11 8.25 4.23
N ARG A 172 6.63 7.21 4.88
CA ARG A 172 8.04 6.84 4.85
C ARG A 172 8.16 5.32 4.90
N TRP A 173 8.90 4.77 3.95
CA TRP A 173 9.13 3.33 3.80
C TRP A 173 10.62 3.08 3.64
N TRP A 174 11.06 1.88 3.98
CA TRP A 174 12.47 1.52 3.83
C TRP A 174 12.66 0.04 3.50
N ILE A 175 13.79 -0.28 2.89
CA ILE A 175 14.31 -1.66 2.75
C ILE A 175 15.78 -1.67 3.17
N PRO A 176 16.27 -2.75 3.81
CA PRO A 176 17.70 -2.96 3.98
C PRO A 176 18.39 -2.94 2.62
N SER A 177 19.55 -2.30 2.53
CA SER A 177 20.37 -2.26 1.32
C SER A 177 21.41 -3.38 1.30
N ASP A 178 21.23 -4.40 2.14
CA ASP A 178 22.16 -5.50 2.43
C ASP A 178 22.53 -6.34 1.19
N ASP A 179 21.84 -6.12 0.07
CA ASP A 179 22.25 -6.58 -1.27
C ASP A 179 23.37 -5.71 -1.90
N GLY A 180 24.08 -4.92 -1.07
CA GLY A 180 25.52 -4.62 -1.10
C GLY A 180 26.15 -3.96 -2.34
N GLY A 181 25.44 -3.80 -3.45
CA GLY A 181 26.03 -3.27 -4.68
C GLY A 181 25.05 -2.78 -5.74
N LEU A 182 23.74 -2.95 -5.53
CA LEU A 182 22.74 -2.54 -6.51
C LEU A 182 22.34 -1.07 -6.39
N VAL A 183 22.13 -0.55 -5.18
CA VAL A 183 21.70 0.85 -5.00
C VAL A 183 22.85 1.82 -5.25
N ASP A 184 24.08 1.44 -4.87
CA ASP A 184 25.27 2.29 -4.96
C ASP A 184 25.64 2.67 -6.42
N ARG A 185 25.09 1.95 -7.41
CA ARG A 185 25.32 2.22 -8.84
C ARG A 185 24.19 2.99 -9.50
N THR A 186 23.00 3.02 -8.90
CA THR A 186 21.81 3.60 -9.51
C THR A 186 21.41 4.88 -8.80
N ARG A 187 21.51 6.02 -9.51
CA ARG A 187 20.97 7.32 -9.04
C ARG A 187 19.43 7.37 -9.02
N THR A 188 18.77 6.27 -9.36
CA THR A 188 17.32 6.17 -9.42
C THR A 188 16.85 4.80 -8.95
N VAL A 189 15.62 4.74 -8.44
CA VAL A 189 14.92 3.51 -8.08
C VAL A 189 13.53 3.50 -8.73
N VAL A 190 13.09 2.32 -9.20
CA VAL A 190 11.71 2.13 -9.62
C VAL A 190 10.85 1.89 -8.39
N LEU A 191 10.01 2.85 -8.03
CA LEU A 191 9.07 2.72 -6.93
C LEU A 191 7.76 2.11 -7.45
N GLY A 192 7.26 1.07 -6.80
CA GLY A 192 5.94 0.50 -7.02
C GLY A 192 5.13 0.43 -5.74
N LEU A 193 3.86 0.85 -5.79
CA LEU A 193 2.90 0.80 -4.69
C LEU A 193 1.76 -0.14 -5.06
N THR A 194 1.47 -1.12 -4.21
CA THR A 194 0.40 -2.10 -4.44
C THR A 194 -0.10 -2.73 -3.15
N THR A 195 -1.40 -2.94 -3.03
CA THR A 195 -2.03 -3.70 -1.94
C THR A 195 -2.31 -5.16 -2.34
N ALA A 196 -2.10 -5.52 -3.60
CA ALA A 196 -2.61 -6.76 -4.18
C ALA A 196 -1.69 -7.98 -3.97
N VAL A 197 -0.43 -7.79 -3.58
CA VAL A 197 0.54 -8.88 -3.39
C VAL A 197 1.34 -8.69 -2.11
N ASP A 198 1.90 -9.80 -1.62
CA ASP A 198 2.87 -9.75 -0.54
C ASP A 198 4.21 -9.27 -1.10
N VAL A 199 4.51 -7.99 -0.90
CA VAL A 199 5.75 -7.35 -1.38
C VAL A 199 7.00 -7.88 -0.67
N THR A 200 6.85 -8.63 0.43
CA THR A 200 7.98 -9.18 1.20
C THR A 200 8.46 -10.53 0.66
N THR A 201 7.72 -11.16 -0.25
CA THR A 201 8.04 -12.50 -0.75
C THR A 201 7.96 -12.59 -2.28
N GLY A 202 9.08 -12.95 -2.92
CA GLY A 202 9.08 -13.54 -4.27
C GLY A 202 8.46 -12.70 -5.40
N THR A 203 8.40 -11.37 -5.26
CA THR A 203 7.90 -10.52 -6.35
C THR A 203 8.98 -10.36 -7.42
N THR A 204 8.56 -10.42 -8.69
CA THR A 204 9.44 -10.31 -9.86
C THR A 204 8.95 -9.20 -10.79
N MET A 205 9.75 -8.84 -11.79
CA MET A 205 9.29 -7.90 -12.84
C MET A 205 8.06 -8.39 -13.60
N ALA A 206 7.90 -9.70 -13.80
CA ALA A 206 6.73 -10.26 -14.47
C ALA A 206 5.45 -10.02 -13.63
N VAL A 207 5.55 -10.24 -12.31
CA VAL A 207 4.45 -9.95 -11.37
C VAL A 207 4.13 -8.46 -11.35
N LEU A 208 5.15 -7.60 -11.20
CA LEU A 208 4.96 -6.14 -11.20
C LEU A 208 4.30 -5.66 -12.49
N ARG A 209 4.80 -6.08 -13.66
CA ARG A 209 4.22 -5.74 -14.97
C ARG A 209 2.74 -6.09 -15.03
N SER A 210 2.41 -7.31 -14.61
CA SER A 210 1.03 -7.79 -14.62
C SER A 210 0.12 -7.02 -13.65
N LEU A 211 0.64 -6.55 -12.52
CA LEU A 211 -0.10 -5.67 -11.59
C LEU A 211 -0.33 -4.28 -12.21
N VAL A 212 0.69 -3.70 -12.84
CA VAL A 212 0.59 -2.39 -13.50
C VAL A 212 -0.43 -2.44 -14.64
N GLU A 213 -0.37 -3.45 -15.52
CA GLU A 213 -1.32 -3.64 -16.63
C GLU A 213 -2.76 -3.76 -16.15
N ARG A 214 -2.99 -4.49 -15.05
CA ARG A 214 -4.30 -4.67 -14.41
C ARG A 214 -4.74 -3.52 -13.52
N ARG A 215 -3.93 -2.46 -13.46
CA ARG A 215 -4.15 -1.28 -12.62
C ARG A 215 -4.22 -1.53 -11.11
N GLN A 216 -3.50 -2.55 -10.66
CA GLN A 216 -3.37 -2.94 -9.26
C GLN A 216 -2.04 -2.47 -8.63
N ALA A 217 -1.20 -1.78 -9.39
CA ALA A 217 0.02 -1.14 -8.89
C ALA A 217 0.21 0.22 -9.54
N ALA A 218 0.62 1.20 -8.74
CA ALA A 218 1.11 2.49 -9.22
C ALA A 218 2.64 2.46 -9.22
N VAL A 219 3.27 2.92 -10.31
CA VAL A 219 4.72 2.89 -10.49
C VAL A 219 5.27 4.26 -10.90
N ALA A 220 6.53 4.51 -10.52
CA ALA A 220 7.26 5.70 -10.89
C ALA A 220 8.78 5.49 -10.73
N VAL A 221 9.58 6.47 -11.14
CA VAL A 221 11.02 6.53 -10.87
C VAL A 221 11.29 7.65 -9.88
N VAL A 222 12.10 7.37 -8.87
CA VAL A 222 12.52 8.34 -7.85
C VAL A 222 14.04 8.47 -7.86
N GLY A 223 14.55 9.70 -7.83
CA GLY A 223 15.98 9.97 -7.71
C GLY A 223 16.49 9.60 -6.32
N VAL A 224 17.65 8.96 -6.24
CA VAL A 224 18.31 8.59 -4.98
C VAL A 224 19.38 9.63 -4.68
N GLY A 225 19.25 10.32 -3.56
CA GLY A 225 20.26 11.22 -3.01
C GLY A 225 21.10 10.56 -1.92
N ASP A 226 22.24 11.15 -1.64
CA ASP A 226 23.11 10.77 -0.52
C ASP A 226 22.59 11.41 0.78
N ALA A 227 22.55 10.64 1.87
CA ALA A 227 22.07 11.13 3.17
C ALA A 227 22.86 12.34 3.72
N ASP A 228 24.12 12.50 3.28
CA ASP A 228 25.05 13.52 3.76
C ASP A 228 25.13 14.76 2.84
N SER A 229 24.36 14.79 1.75
CA SER A 229 24.31 15.97 0.89
C SER A 229 23.25 16.95 1.40
N PRO A 230 23.61 18.13 1.94
CA PRO A 230 22.63 19.14 2.30
C PRO A 230 21.91 19.60 1.03
N SER A 231 20.58 19.40 1.01
CA SER A 231 19.66 19.92 0.01
C SER A 231 19.51 21.43 0.08
#